data_AF-W9XI20-F1
#
_entry.id   AF-W9XI20-F1
#
_cell.length_a   1.000
_cell.length_b   1.000
_cell.length_c   1.000
_cell.angle_alpha   90.00
_cell.angle_beta   90.00
_cell.angle_gamma   90.00
#
_symmetry.space_group_name_H-M   'P 1'
#
loop_
_entity.id
_entity.type
_entity.pdbx_description
1 polymer ?
#
loop_
_entity_poly.entity_id
_entity_poly.type
_entity_poly.pdbx_seq_one_letter_code
_entity_poly.pdbx_strand_id
1 'polypeptide(L)'
;MDQKSANLSEIGFVSARRFLDSSNPFDVSALPLSPRDSYLIKLAHSFGLFGSLFVGGSATSDKHIAREIAEGWVSDLRLSLSNKALLHALIALGASICASGRKERNEPYTAYAAKHKLVAISSLRGVSIDQLRTYHTLILIRLLIACEFYLEDIAAADVHQRALYHLFSDMTRASGHSHISTGTSDIWTAAILGQRTRSAEGDHDPGPWRQCFSTAALRLVNEYASVSAQNYSQTHLIDSSLRFNVKLFAILERFRDVAFIDGAAKKSAWTDENRDVEHEIKRWLHFYRVETSKLLNNVAVDHTEALSSQNLGSEFVGYHALSCAMALALRCQWLLISHITSVAQIQLGYWDLNANVSQRRLLNSIKILENSPITLGQENMWFYVLFIHTLFVQYRKHVGSLVVVKEEGGPRDSDNELTEAIERLRREKHRRGLHGVTETKGILLGFWPHNCYDHPCSEEIWQVLSDEMD
;
A
#
# COMPACT_ATOMS: atom_id res chain seq x y z
N MET A 1 21.36 24.02 7.40
CA MET A 1 20.20 24.02 6.47
C MET A 1 18.88 24.39 7.15
N ASP A 2 18.85 24.57 8.49
CA ASP A 2 17.62 24.75 9.28
C ASP A 2 17.03 26.17 9.32
N GLN A 3 17.80 27.21 9.01
CA GLN A 3 17.31 28.59 9.07
C GLN A 3 16.31 28.96 7.96
N LYS A 4 16.37 28.32 6.78
CA LYS A 4 15.45 28.62 5.67
C LYS A 4 14.05 28.01 5.88
N SER A 5 13.93 26.84 6.53
CA SER A 5 12.64 26.21 6.80
C SER A 5 11.89 26.87 7.97
N ALA A 6 12.62 27.38 8.97
CA ALA A 6 12.06 28.16 10.08
C ALA A 6 11.39 29.44 9.57
N ASN A 7 12.07 30.20 8.71
CA ASN A 7 11.54 31.44 8.13
C ASN A 7 10.28 31.22 7.27
N LEU A 8 10.21 30.16 6.47
CA LEU A 8 9.03 29.87 5.64
C LEU A 8 7.78 29.54 6.46
N SER A 9 7.95 28.88 7.61
CA SER A 9 6.83 28.54 8.49
C SER A 9 6.26 29.72 9.27
N GLU A 10 7.12 30.64 9.68
CA GLU A 10 6.72 31.85 10.41
C GLU A 10 6.03 32.84 9.47
N ILE A 11 6.57 33.01 8.25
CA ILE A 11 5.94 33.77 7.17
C ILE A 11 4.59 33.16 6.78
N GLY A 12 4.51 31.82 6.72
CA GLY A 12 3.26 31.12 6.43
C GLY A 12 2.19 31.34 7.50
N PHE A 13 2.54 31.22 8.78
CA PHE A 13 1.64 31.48 9.90
C PHE A 13 1.15 32.92 9.96
N VAL A 14 2.04 33.90 9.77
CA VAL A 14 1.67 35.33 9.75
C VAL A 14 0.72 35.64 8.58
N SER A 15 0.94 35.01 7.42
CA SER A 15 0.08 35.19 6.25
C SER A 15 -1.30 34.54 6.45
N ALA A 16 -1.36 33.34 7.05
CA ALA A 16 -2.61 32.66 7.39
C ALA A 16 -3.46 33.45 8.38
N ARG A 17 -2.81 34.02 9.41
CA ARG A 17 -3.48 34.82 10.43
C ARG A 17 -4.08 36.10 9.84
N ARG A 18 -3.34 36.80 8.99
CA ARG A 18 -3.84 38.00 8.27
C ARG A 18 -5.02 37.69 7.33
N PHE A 19 -5.00 36.53 6.67
CA PHE A 19 -6.09 36.11 5.79
C PHE A 19 -7.37 35.79 6.58
N LEU A 20 -7.26 35.07 7.70
CA LEU A 20 -8.41 34.73 8.54
C LEU A 20 -8.97 35.93 9.31
N ASP A 21 -8.13 36.85 9.78
CA ASP A 21 -8.56 38.10 10.41
C ASP A 21 -9.34 39.02 9.44
N SER A 22 -9.26 38.77 8.12
CA SER A 22 -10.05 39.46 7.09
C SER A 22 -11.37 38.78 6.72
N SER A 23 -11.66 37.61 7.30
CA SER A 23 -12.87 36.84 7.03
C SER A 23 -14.01 37.17 8.00
N ASN A 24 -15.26 37.03 7.55
CA ASN A 24 -16.47 37.41 8.28
C ASN A 24 -16.48 36.80 9.72
N PRO A 25 -16.56 37.60 10.79
CA PRO A 25 -16.55 37.12 12.18
C PRO A 25 -17.79 36.30 12.57
N PHE A 26 -18.83 36.31 11.73
CA PHE A 26 -20.05 35.50 11.89
C PHE A 26 -20.03 34.21 11.05
N ASP A 27 -18.93 33.92 10.37
CA ASP A 27 -18.73 32.66 9.66
C ASP A 27 -18.60 31.52 10.70
N VAL A 28 -19.45 30.50 10.57
CA VAL A 28 -19.54 29.31 11.45
C VAL A 28 -18.19 28.55 11.55
N SER A 29 -17.23 28.93 10.71
CA SER A 29 -15.91 28.33 10.58
C SER A 29 -14.74 29.15 11.15
N ALA A 30 -14.99 30.21 11.94
CA ALA A 30 -13.94 31.04 12.55
C ALA A 30 -13.25 30.35 13.76
N LEU A 31 -12.48 29.30 13.52
CA LEU A 31 -11.55 28.77 14.51
C LEU A 31 -10.27 29.62 14.51
N PRO A 32 -9.91 30.28 15.64
CA PRO A 32 -8.70 31.10 15.70
C PRO A 32 -7.46 30.22 15.58
N LEU A 33 -6.48 30.66 14.78
CA LEU A 33 -5.19 29.98 14.69
C LEU A 33 -4.42 30.14 16.00
N SER A 34 -3.91 29.03 16.51
CA SER A 34 -3.05 28.99 17.68
C SER A 34 -1.58 28.83 17.26
N PRO A 35 -0.61 29.27 18.08
CA PRO A 35 0.82 29.03 17.82
C PRO A 35 1.19 27.55 17.61
N ARG A 36 0.39 26.63 18.16
CA ARG A 36 0.53 25.17 17.99
C ARG A 36 0.28 24.74 16.54
N ASP A 37 -0.55 25.47 15.79
CA ASP A 37 -0.95 25.09 14.43
C ASP A 37 0.23 25.11 13.45
N SER A 38 1.19 26.01 13.64
CA SER A 38 2.44 26.04 12.86
C SER A 38 3.22 24.72 12.95
N TYR A 39 3.22 24.09 14.13
CA TYR A 39 3.85 22.78 14.32
C TYR A 39 3.04 21.68 13.63
N LEU A 40 1.71 21.70 13.74
CA LEU A 40 0.83 20.69 13.14
C LEU A 40 0.87 20.75 11.60
N ILE A 41 0.94 21.95 11.01
CA ILE A 41 1.11 22.14 9.57
C ILE A 41 2.45 21.57 9.11
N LYS A 42 3.56 21.89 9.82
CA LYS A 42 4.87 21.28 9.53
C LYS A 42 4.82 19.76 9.58
N LEU A 43 4.17 19.23 10.60
CA LEU A 43 4.02 17.80 10.80
C LEU A 43 3.28 17.19 9.60
N ALA A 44 2.10 17.72 9.24
CA ALA A 44 1.32 17.28 8.08
C ALA A 44 2.14 17.29 6.77
N HIS A 45 2.93 18.33 6.52
CA HIS A 45 3.78 18.41 5.32
C HIS A 45 4.98 17.46 5.34
N SER A 46 5.47 17.08 6.52
CA SER A 46 6.55 16.09 6.64
C SER A 46 6.09 14.66 6.37
N PHE A 47 4.78 14.42 6.35
CA PHE A 47 4.20 13.10 6.08
C PHE A 47 3.62 13.02 4.67
N GLY A 48 4.37 12.42 3.76
CA GLY A 48 3.89 12.06 2.43
C GLY A 48 2.92 10.89 2.50
N LEU A 49 1.64 11.15 2.76
CA LEU A 49 0.64 10.09 2.75
C LEU A 49 0.33 9.62 1.34
N PHE A 50 0.25 8.30 1.19
CA PHE A 50 -0.08 7.56 -0.03
C PHE A 50 0.96 7.63 -1.16
N GLY A 51 1.78 8.68 -1.25
CA GLY A 51 2.86 8.77 -2.22
C GLY A 51 4.02 7.81 -1.95
N SER A 52 4.36 7.53 -0.68
CA SER A 52 5.61 6.83 -0.32
C SER A 52 5.45 5.35 0.03
N LEU A 53 4.24 4.86 0.38
CA LEU A 53 4.06 3.48 0.86
C LEU A 53 4.28 2.41 -0.23
N PHE A 54 4.02 2.74 -1.50
CA PHE A 54 4.34 1.89 -2.65
C PHE A 54 5.66 2.27 -3.34
N VAL A 55 6.38 3.27 -2.80
CA VAL A 55 7.71 3.67 -3.27
C VAL A 55 8.81 2.89 -2.52
N GLY A 56 8.44 2.14 -1.48
CA GLY A 56 9.25 1.14 -0.76
C GLY A 56 9.62 -0.12 -1.57
N GLY A 57 9.99 0.01 -2.83
CA GLY A 57 10.78 -1.00 -3.53
C GLY A 57 11.90 -0.19 -4.14
N SER A 58 13.07 -0.21 -3.51
CA SER A 58 14.10 0.83 -3.61
C SER A 58 14.57 1.13 -5.04
N ALA A 59 14.95 2.38 -5.33
CA ALA A 59 15.99 2.79 -6.28
C ALA A 59 15.82 4.29 -6.42
N THR A 60 16.82 5.05 -5.99
CA THR A 60 16.85 6.53 -5.99
C THR A 60 16.02 7.18 -4.91
N SER A 61 16.53 8.28 -4.34
CA SER A 61 15.99 8.85 -3.13
C SER A 61 14.50 9.15 -3.32
N ASP A 62 13.69 8.58 -2.41
CA ASP A 62 12.26 8.84 -2.20
C ASP A 62 11.89 10.30 -2.33
N LYS A 63 12.87 11.20 -2.13
CA LYS A 63 12.75 12.62 -2.35
C LYS A 63 12.21 12.92 -3.74
N HIS A 64 12.77 12.59 -4.90
CA HIS A 64 12.29 13.26 -6.14
C HIS A 64 10.82 13.00 -6.56
N ILE A 65 10.28 11.79 -6.44
CA ILE A 65 8.85 11.54 -6.71
C ILE A 65 7.98 11.97 -5.54
N ALA A 66 8.38 11.65 -4.29
CA ALA A 66 7.64 12.16 -3.14
C ALA A 66 7.76 13.68 -3.02
N ARG A 67 8.73 14.32 -3.67
CA ARG A 67 9.01 15.75 -3.86
C ARG A 67 8.55 16.20 -5.23
N GLU A 68 7.95 15.40 -6.11
CA GLU A 68 7.19 15.90 -7.29
C GLU A 68 5.71 15.85 -6.94
N ILE A 69 5.28 14.75 -6.32
CA ILE A 69 4.04 14.65 -5.55
C ILE A 69 4.05 15.71 -4.45
N ALA A 70 5.14 15.83 -3.68
CA ALA A 70 5.30 16.92 -2.72
C ALA A 70 5.97 18.19 -3.25
N GLU A 71 6.48 18.33 -4.47
CA GLU A 71 6.70 19.68 -5.06
C GLU A 71 5.35 20.20 -5.54
N GLY A 72 4.44 19.33 -5.97
CA GLY A 72 3.01 19.57 -5.91
C GLY A 72 2.61 20.05 -4.50
N TRP A 73 2.78 19.23 -3.46
CA TRP A 73 2.35 19.57 -2.08
C TRP A 73 3.15 20.67 -1.34
N VAL A 74 4.35 21.04 -1.78
CA VAL A 74 5.24 22.04 -1.14
C VAL A 74 5.18 23.35 -1.91
N SER A 75 4.95 23.33 -3.23
CA SER A 75 4.38 24.50 -3.91
C SER A 75 2.97 24.82 -3.37
N ASP A 76 2.27 23.80 -2.82
CA ASP A 76 1.02 23.95 -2.10
C ASP A 76 1.11 24.60 -0.72
N LEU A 77 2.28 24.93 -0.14
CA LEU A 77 2.26 25.70 1.12
C LEU A 77 1.61 27.08 0.88
N ARG A 78 1.92 27.74 -0.24
CA ARG A 78 1.28 29.01 -0.61
C ARG A 78 -0.18 28.83 -1.02
N LEU A 79 -0.53 27.76 -1.75
CA LEU A 79 -1.93 27.47 -2.13
C LEU A 79 -2.78 27.07 -0.92
N SER A 80 -2.26 26.27 0.00
CA SER A 80 -2.94 25.82 1.21
C SER A 80 -3.14 26.95 2.23
N LEU A 81 -2.20 27.90 2.30
CA LEU A 81 -2.35 29.12 3.09
C LEU A 81 -3.26 30.16 2.42
N SER A 82 -3.52 30.04 1.11
CA SER A 82 -4.46 30.90 0.36
C SER A 82 -5.91 30.43 0.40
N ASN A 83 -6.16 29.22 0.95
CA ASN A 83 -7.48 28.63 1.07
C ASN A 83 -7.75 28.17 2.51
N LYS A 84 -8.74 28.80 3.15
CA LYS A 84 -9.17 28.50 4.53
C LYS A 84 -9.44 27.01 4.75
N ALA A 85 -10.10 26.35 3.81
CA ALA A 85 -10.44 24.93 3.91
C ALA A 85 -9.22 24.02 4.00
N LEU A 86 -8.24 24.26 3.12
CA LEU A 86 -7.01 23.47 3.07
C LEU A 86 -6.15 23.68 4.31
N LEU A 87 -6.06 24.91 4.79
CA LEU A 87 -5.38 25.23 6.04
C LEU A 87 -5.98 24.44 7.22
N HIS A 88 -7.31 24.46 7.37
CA HIS A 88 -7.95 23.69 8.44
C HIS A 88 -7.77 22.18 8.24
N ALA A 89 -7.79 21.66 7.01
CA ALA A 89 -7.53 20.24 6.75
C ALA A 89 -6.08 19.83 7.09
N LEU A 90 -5.08 20.67 6.83
CA LEU A 90 -3.69 20.43 7.21
C LEU A 90 -3.50 20.43 8.73
N ILE A 91 -4.12 21.37 9.43
CA ILE A 91 -4.09 21.41 10.91
C ILE A 91 -4.77 20.16 11.46
N ALA A 92 -5.91 19.76 10.90
CA ALA A 92 -6.60 18.54 11.26
C ALA A 92 -5.71 17.30 11.06
N LEU A 93 -4.99 17.22 9.93
CA LEU A 93 -4.07 16.13 9.64
C LEU A 93 -2.94 16.06 10.67
N GLY A 94 -2.28 17.19 10.94
CA GLY A 94 -1.25 17.27 11.97
C GLY A 94 -1.76 16.88 13.35
N ALA A 95 -2.98 17.29 13.70
CA ALA A 95 -3.62 16.89 14.95
C ALA A 95 -3.95 15.39 14.99
N SER A 96 -4.44 14.80 13.89
CA SER A 96 -4.68 13.36 13.77
C SER A 96 -3.39 12.56 13.92
N ILE A 97 -2.29 13.02 13.32
CA ILE A 97 -0.96 12.42 13.50
C ILE A 97 -0.54 12.42 14.97
N CYS A 98 -0.72 13.54 15.66
CA CYS A 98 -0.42 13.62 17.09
C CYS A 98 -1.36 12.76 17.95
N ALA A 99 -2.61 12.57 17.51
CA ALA A 99 -3.59 11.72 18.19
C ALA A 99 -3.23 10.23 18.09
N SER A 100 -2.65 9.80 16.96
CA SER A 100 -2.25 8.40 16.72
C SER A 100 -0.90 8.02 17.35
N GLY A 101 -0.12 9.00 17.84
CA GLY A 101 1.26 8.78 18.31
C GLY A 101 1.43 8.33 19.77
N ARG A 102 0.36 8.02 20.53
CA ARG A 102 0.44 7.69 21.98
C ARG A 102 -0.54 6.58 22.40
N LYS A 103 -0.18 5.86 23.48
CA LYS A 103 -0.92 4.76 24.17
C LYS A 103 -2.42 4.98 24.30
N GLU A 104 -2.79 6.19 24.64
CA GLU A 104 -4.16 6.63 24.85
C GLU A 104 -4.48 7.57 23.70
N ARG A 105 -5.66 7.38 23.07
CA ARG A 105 -6.21 8.37 22.15
C ARG A 105 -6.08 9.72 22.83
N ASN A 106 -5.24 10.59 22.28
CA ASN A 106 -5.04 11.90 22.87
C ASN A 106 -6.30 12.72 22.57
N GLU A 107 -7.32 12.56 23.41
CA GLU A 107 -8.65 13.16 23.24
C GLU A 107 -8.56 14.66 22.92
N PRO A 108 -7.65 15.45 23.53
CA PRO A 108 -7.41 16.83 23.10
C PRO A 108 -7.04 16.98 21.62
N TYR A 109 -6.12 16.17 21.09
CA TYR A 109 -5.75 16.20 19.66
C TYR A 109 -6.85 15.64 18.77
N THR A 110 -7.55 14.58 19.18
CA THR A 110 -8.70 14.03 18.44
C THR A 110 -9.82 15.05 18.31
N ALA A 111 -10.18 15.72 19.41
CA ALA A 111 -11.18 16.78 19.41
C ALA A 111 -10.71 18.00 18.59
N TYR A 112 -9.42 18.33 18.63
CA TYR A 112 -8.84 19.41 17.83
C TYR A 112 -8.88 19.07 16.33
N ALA A 113 -8.53 17.84 15.95
CA ALA A 113 -8.66 17.35 14.59
C ALA A 113 -10.12 17.43 14.12
N ALA A 114 -11.07 16.95 14.93
CA ALA A 114 -12.50 17.00 14.60
C ALA A 114 -13.01 18.43 14.35
N LYS A 115 -12.63 19.40 15.19
CA LYS A 115 -13.01 20.82 15.01
C LYS A 115 -12.51 21.37 13.67
N HIS A 116 -11.24 21.17 13.36
CA HIS A 116 -10.66 21.66 12.11
C HIS A 116 -11.20 20.89 10.88
N LYS A 117 -11.47 19.59 10.99
CA LYS A 117 -12.16 18.80 9.94
C LYS A 117 -13.55 19.35 9.64
N LEU A 118 -14.34 19.67 10.67
CA LEU A 118 -15.69 20.24 10.47
C LEU A 118 -15.64 21.56 9.71
N VAL A 119 -14.67 22.42 10.01
CA VAL A 119 -14.45 23.66 9.24
C VAL A 119 -14.08 23.36 7.80
N ALA A 120 -13.11 22.48 7.57
CA ALA A 120 -12.70 22.05 6.23
C ALA A 120 -13.88 21.47 5.43
N ILE A 121 -14.71 20.61 6.02
CA ILE A 121 -15.89 20.03 5.38
C ILE A 121 -16.98 21.08 5.14
N SER A 122 -17.18 22.01 6.08
CA SER A 122 -18.21 23.06 5.94
C SER A 122 -17.95 23.96 4.73
N SER A 123 -16.68 24.19 4.38
CA SER A 123 -16.31 24.97 3.19
C SER A 123 -16.70 24.31 1.86
N LEU A 124 -16.94 23.00 1.87
CA LEU A 124 -17.43 22.25 0.71
C LEU A 124 -18.96 22.30 0.59
N ARG A 125 -19.66 22.67 1.68
CA ARG A 125 -21.13 22.73 1.74
C ARG A 125 -21.60 24.10 1.25
N GLY A 126 -22.18 24.16 0.05
CA GLY A 126 -22.70 25.40 -0.55
C GLY A 126 -22.04 25.79 -1.86
N VAL A 127 -21.09 24.98 -2.35
CA VAL A 127 -20.39 25.17 -3.62
C VAL A 127 -21.05 24.29 -4.69
N SER A 128 -21.26 24.82 -5.90
CA SER A 128 -21.80 24.03 -7.01
C SER A 128 -20.81 22.92 -7.45
N ILE A 129 -21.30 21.85 -8.09
CA ILE A 129 -20.45 20.72 -8.53
C ILE A 129 -19.30 21.19 -9.43
N ASP A 130 -19.56 22.12 -10.35
CA ASP A 130 -18.53 22.65 -11.25
C ASP A 130 -17.45 23.45 -10.50
N GLN A 131 -17.84 24.14 -9.43
CA GLN A 131 -16.91 24.85 -8.55
C GLN A 131 -16.20 23.91 -7.55
N LEU A 132 -16.73 22.71 -7.31
CA LEU A 132 -16.07 21.67 -6.52
C LEU A 132 -14.97 20.95 -7.30
N ARG A 133 -15.02 20.93 -8.64
CA ARG A 133 -14.04 20.22 -9.50
C ARG A 133 -12.74 21.00 -9.69
N THR A 134 -12.07 21.33 -8.59
CA THR A 134 -10.77 22.02 -8.58
C THR A 134 -9.67 21.17 -7.97
N TYR A 135 -8.41 21.47 -8.32
CA TYR A 135 -7.24 20.84 -7.72
C TYR A 135 -7.20 21.04 -6.18
N HIS A 136 -7.68 22.19 -5.68
CA HIS A 136 -7.82 22.45 -4.24
C HIS A 136 -8.77 21.48 -3.56
N THR A 137 -9.95 21.24 -4.14
CA THR A 137 -10.91 20.28 -3.60
C THR A 137 -10.39 18.84 -3.65
N LEU A 138 -9.64 18.48 -4.70
CA LEU A 138 -8.97 17.18 -4.81
C LEU A 138 -8.01 16.97 -3.63
N ILE A 139 -7.14 17.95 -3.36
CA ILE A 139 -6.20 17.91 -2.22
C ILE A 139 -6.95 17.86 -0.90
N LEU A 140 -7.98 18.70 -0.75
CA LEU A 140 -8.77 18.77 0.47
C LEU A 140 -9.38 17.41 0.84
N ILE A 141 -10.03 16.74 -0.12
CA ILE A 141 -10.64 15.43 0.12
C ILE A 141 -9.56 14.38 0.46
N ARG A 142 -8.37 14.45 -0.17
CA ARG A 142 -7.25 13.55 0.17
C ARG A 142 -6.72 13.76 1.59
N LEU A 143 -6.61 15.02 2.04
CA LEU A 143 -6.23 15.34 3.41
C LEU A 143 -7.27 14.79 4.40
N LEU A 144 -8.57 14.92 4.08
CA LEU A 144 -9.63 14.36 4.91
C LEU A 144 -9.53 12.82 4.98
N ILE A 145 -9.34 12.13 3.86
CA ILE A 145 -9.09 10.68 3.83
C ILE A 145 -7.93 10.33 4.77
N ALA A 146 -6.78 11.01 4.61
CA ALA A 146 -5.61 10.81 5.45
C ALA A 146 -5.91 10.98 6.95
N CYS A 147 -6.65 12.04 7.32
CA CYS A 147 -7.06 12.29 8.70
C CYS A 147 -7.86 11.12 9.30
N GLU A 148 -8.81 10.57 8.55
CA GLU A 148 -9.66 9.46 9.03
C GLU A 148 -8.86 8.17 9.16
N PHE A 149 -7.94 7.94 8.24
CA PHE A 149 -6.98 6.85 8.31
C PHE A 149 -6.13 6.92 9.59
N TYR A 150 -5.62 8.09 9.98
CA TYR A 150 -4.88 8.26 11.25
C TYR A 150 -5.72 8.02 12.51
N LEU A 151 -7.01 8.30 12.44
CA LEU A 151 -7.94 8.07 13.54
C LEU A 151 -8.57 6.67 13.49
N GLU A 152 -8.16 5.85 12.52
CA GLU A 152 -8.68 4.51 12.22
C GLU A 152 -10.20 4.50 11.95
N ASP A 153 -10.77 5.63 11.51
CA ASP A 153 -12.16 5.74 11.08
C ASP A 153 -12.30 5.40 9.60
N ILE A 154 -12.20 4.12 9.29
CA ILE A 154 -12.23 3.61 7.91
C ILE A 154 -13.58 3.89 7.22
N ALA A 155 -14.67 3.96 8.00
CA ALA A 155 -15.99 4.27 7.46
C ALA A 155 -16.06 5.72 6.97
N ALA A 156 -15.51 6.68 7.72
CA ALA A 156 -15.41 8.07 7.29
C ALA A 156 -14.42 8.22 6.11
N ALA A 157 -13.28 7.51 6.14
CA ALA A 157 -12.34 7.48 5.02
C ALA A 157 -13.02 7.03 3.72
N ASP A 158 -13.89 6.02 3.79
CA ASP A 158 -14.67 5.53 2.65
C ASP A 158 -15.66 6.56 2.10
N VAL A 159 -16.32 7.33 2.96
CA VAL A 159 -17.22 8.42 2.54
C VAL A 159 -16.44 9.46 1.73
N HIS A 160 -15.25 9.86 2.21
CA HIS A 160 -14.39 10.79 1.49
C HIS A 160 -13.83 10.19 0.21
N GLN A 161 -13.47 8.91 0.20
CA GLN A 161 -13.03 8.20 -1.01
C GLN A 161 -14.13 8.11 -2.07
N ARG A 162 -15.40 7.92 -1.67
CA ARG A 162 -16.56 8.01 -2.59
C ARG A 162 -16.72 9.39 -3.16
N ALA A 163 -16.64 10.43 -2.33
CA ALA A 163 -16.71 11.82 -2.81
C ALA A 163 -15.59 12.13 -3.81
N LEU A 164 -14.36 11.67 -3.53
CA LEU A 164 -13.21 11.78 -4.41
C LEU A 164 -13.50 11.13 -5.78
N TYR A 165 -14.01 9.90 -5.77
CA TYR A 165 -14.35 9.18 -7.00
C TYR A 165 -15.46 9.89 -7.78
N HIS A 166 -16.57 10.26 -7.14
CA HIS A 166 -17.70 10.90 -7.82
C HIS A 166 -17.35 12.25 -8.46
N LEU A 167 -16.48 13.04 -7.84
CA LEU A 167 -16.12 14.37 -8.35
C LEU A 167 -14.98 14.33 -9.38
N PHE A 168 -14.07 13.35 -9.24
CA PHE A 168 -12.81 13.34 -9.98
C PHE A 168 -12.57 12.10 -10.84
N SER A 169 -13.47 11.11 -10.92
CA SER A 169 -13.28 9.90 -11.74
C SER A 169 -12.80 10.20 -13.17
N ASP A 170 -13.45 11.12 -13.87
CA ASP A 170 -13.06 11.50 -15.24
C ASP A 170 -11.69 12.17 -15.30
N MET A 171 -11.37 13.01 -14.31
CA MET A 171 -10.07 13.69 -14.21
C MET A 171 -8.95 12.72 -13.83
N THR A 172 -9.25 11.73 -13.00
CA THR A 172 -8.32 10.66 -12.67
C THR A 172 -8.02 9.83 -13.91
N ARG A 173 -9.03 9.49 -14.73
CA ARG A 173 -8.86 8.80 -16.01
C ARG A 173 -8.04 9.60 -17.04
N ALA A 174 -8.21 10.92 -17.08
CA ALA A 174 -7.51 11.78 -18.04
C ALA A 174 -6.09 12.19 -17.61
N SER A 175 -5.77 12.19 -16.31
CA SER A 175 -4.50 12.71 -15.79
C SER A 175 -3.76 11.71 -14.89
N GLY A 176 -2.57 11.30 -15.35
CA GLY A 176 -1.75 10.29 -14.67
C GLY A 176 -1.38 10.64 -13.22
N HIS A 177 -1.05 11.90 -12.92
CA HIS A 177 -0.67 12.31 -11.55
C HIS A 177 -1.85 12.26 -10.58
N SER A 178 -3.05 12.63 -11.02
CA SER A 178 -4.26 12.51 -10.21
C SER A 178 -4.56 11.04 -9.92
N HIS A 179 -4.43 10.18 -10.94
CA HIS A 179 -4.63 8.74 -10.80
C HIS A 179 -3.70 8.08 -9.78
N ILE A 180 -2.41 8.41 -9.80
CA ILE A 180 -1.40 7.83 -8.89
C ILE A 180 -1.83 7.95 -7.42
N SER A 181 -2.18 9.16 -7.02
CA SER A 181 -2.51 9.44 -5.62
C SER A 181 -3.94 9.02 -5.24
N THR A 182 -4.93 9.11 -6.15
CA THR A 182 -6.29 8.61 -5.87
C THR A 182 -6.38 7.10 -5.89
N GLY A 183 -5.64 6.44 -6.79
CA GLY A 183 -5.62 4.99 -6.94
C GLY A 183 -5.02 4.35 -5.70
N THR A 184 -3.97 4.95 -5.12
CA THR A 184 -3.40 4.46 -3.88
C THR A 184 -4.41 4.50 -2.72
N SER A 185 -5.01 5.64 -2.41
CA SER A 185 -5.99 5.72 -1.31
C SER A 185 -7.21 4.81 -1.53
N ASP A 186 -7.64 4.63 -2.78
CA ASP A 186 -8.69 3.68 -3.17
C ASP A 186 -8.30 2.24 -2.81
N ILE A 187 -7.10 1.79 -3.19
CA ILE A 187 -6.61 0.44 -2.88
C ILE A 187 -6.55 0.19 -1.37
N TRP A 188 -6.01 1.14 -0.60
CA TRP A 188 -5.88 0.99 0.85
C TRP A 188 -7.25 0.90 1.51
N THR A 189 -8.18 1.76 1.13
CA THR A 189 -9.55 1.79 1.68
C THR A 189 -10.30 0.51 1.30
N ALA A 190 -10.29 0.16 0.00
CA ALA A 190 -10.96 -1.02 -0.53
C ALA A 190 -10.44 -2.31 0.11
N ALA A 191 -9.12 -2.43 0.28
CA ALA A 191 -8.53 -3.63 0.87
C ALA A 191 -8.87 -3.82 2.35
N ILE A 192 -8.88 -2.75 3.16
CA ILE A 192 -9.30 -2.83 4.57
C ILE A 192 -10.77 -3.21 4.67
N LEU A 193 -11.60 -2.65 3.78
CA LEU A 193 -13.03 -2.95 3.74
C LEU A 193 -13.36 -4.31 3.11
N GLY A 194 -12.39 -4.98 2.48
CA GLY A 194 -12.62 -6.20 1.72
C GLY A 194 -13.51 -5.99 0.49
N GLN A 195 -13.44 -4.82 -0.14
CA GLN A 195 -14.24 -4.41 -1.29
C GLN A 195 -13.38 -4.26 -2.54
N ARG A 196 -14.01 -4.22 -3.71
CA ARG A 196 -13.33 -3.87 -4.96
C ARG A 196 -12.87 -2.41 -4.94
N THR A 197 -11.79 -2.12 -5.64
CA THR A 197 -11.40 -0.73 -5.94
C THR A 197 -12.48 -0.06 -6.78
N ARG A 198 -12.69 1.24 -6.59
CA ARG A 198 -13.67 2.02 -7.34
C ARG A 198 -13.15 2.38 -8.73
N SER A 199 -11.85 2.65 -8.82
CA SER A 199 -11.14 2.77 -10.08
C SER A 199 -11.05 1.40 -10.75
N ALA A 200 -11.33 1.37 -12.06
CA ALA A 200 -11.25 0.13 -12.81
C ALA A 200 -9.79 -0.31 -12.93
N GLU A 201 -9.61 -1.63 -13.01
CA GLU A 201 -8.34 -2.22 -13.41
C GLU A 201 -8.01 -1.80 -14.85
N GLY A 202 -6.76 -1.46 -15.12
CA GLY A 202 -6.29 -1.19 -16.47
C GLY A 202 -6.41 0.25 -16.93
N ASP A 203 -7.16 1.12 -16.24
CA ASP A 203 -7.37 2.53 -16.62
C ASP A 203 -6.04 3.28 -16.84
N HIS A 204 -5.00 2.90 -16.11
CA HIS A 204 -3.65 3.48 -16.23
C HIS A 204 -2.55 2.42 -16.17
N ASP A 205 -2.85 1.20 -16.63
CA ASP A 205 -1.81 0.19 -16.77
C ASP A 205 -0.88 0.65 -17.89
N PRO A 206 0.39 0.99 -17.57
CA PRO A 206 1.30 1.41 -18.62
C PRO A 206 1.57 0.27 -19.59
N GLY A 207 1.29 -0.98 -19.22
CA GLY A 207 1.56 -2.18 -19.99
C GLY A 207 2.93 -2.80 -19.65
N PRO A 208 3.29 -3.91 -20.32
CA PRO A 208 4.55 -4.60 -20.09
C PRO A 208 5.73 -3.76 -20.56
N TRP A 209 6.74 -3.58 -19.70
CA TRP A 209 7.87 -2.65 -19.87
C TRP A 209 8.53 -2.66 -21.26
N ARG A 210 8.58 -3.83 -21.92
CA ARG A 210 9.15 -4.01 -23.28
C ARG A 210 8.48 -3.17 -24.35
N GLN A 211 7.23 -2.76 -24.12
CA GLN A 211 6.40 -2.00 -25.07
C GLN A 211 6.21 -0.54 -24.65
N CYS A 212 6.60 -0.18 -23.43
CA CYS A 212 6.20 1.06 -22.77
C CYS A 212 7.30 2.11 -22.69
N PHE A 213 8.56 1.68 -22.75
CA PHE A 213 9.70 2.59 -22.68
C PHE A 213 10.04 3.19 -24.03
N SER A 214 10.41 4.47 -24.02
CA SER A 214 11.09 5.13 -25.11
C SER A 214 12.31 4.31 -25.54
N THR A 215 12.71 4.41 -26.82
CA THR A 215 13.86 3.64 -27.32
C THR A 215 15.14 3.93 -26.53
N ALA A 216 15.29 5.15 -26.01
CA ALA A 216 16.41 5.52 -25.13
C ALA A 216 16.31 4.82 -23.76
N ALA A 217 15.15 4.87 -23.09
CA ALA A 217 14.95 4.18 -21.82
C ALA A 217 15.07 2.65 -21.96
N LEU A 218 14.55 2.08 -23.05
CA LEU A 218 14.65 0.66 -23.33
C LEU A 218 16.09 0.22 -23.62
N ARG A 219 16.87 1.01 -24.38
CA ARG A 219 18.30 0.76 -24.60
C ARG A 219 19.07 0.85 -23.29
N LEU A 220 18.78 1.84 -22.46
CA LEU A 220 19.44 2.02 -21.17
C LEU A 220 19.13 0.84 -20.23
N VAL A 221 17.85 0.44 -20.13
CA VAL A 221 17.44 -0.79 -19.42
C VAL A 221 18.13 -2.02 -20.00
N ASN A 222 18.21 -2.18 -21.33
CA ASN A 222 18.80 -3.37 -21.96
C ASN A 222 20.33 -3.42 -21.90
N GLU A 223 21.02 -2.29 -22.04
CA GLU A 223 22.48 -2.17 -21.94
C GLU A 223 22.93 -2.40 -20.49
N TYR A 224 22.23 -1.85 -19.50
CA TYR A 224 22.53 -2.10 -18.08
C TYR A 224 22.00 -3.44 -17.57
N ALA A 225 20.86 -3.90 -18.09
CA ALA A 225 20.36 -5.24 -17.79
C ALA A 225 21.11 -6.33 -18.54
N SER A 226 21.96 -6.05 -19.55
CA SER A 226 22.68 -7.09 -20.32
C SER A 226 23.49 -8.06 -19.44
N VAL A 227 23.98 -7.62 -18.28
CA VAL A 227 24.65 -8.45 -17.26
C VAL A 227 23.67 -9.29 -16.42
N SER A 228 22.42 -8.86 -16.26
CA SER A 228 21.34 -9.59 -15.55
C SER A 228 20.32 -10.28 -16.49
N ALA A 229 20.37 -10.00 -17.80
CA ALA A 229 19.43 -10.46 -18.82
C ALA A 229 19.78 -11.84 -19.35
N GLN A 230 21.07 -12.22 -19.32
CA GLN A 230 21.49 -13.61 -19.52
C GLN A 230 20.84 -14.54 -18.47
N ASN A 231 20.56 -14.01 -17.26
CA ASN A 231 19.78 -14.68 -16.23
C ASN A 231 18.28 -14.50 -16.43
N TYR A 232 17.76 -13.39 -16.99
CA TYR A 232 16.32 -13.16 -17.12
C TYR A 232 15.58 -14.19 -18.00
N SER A 233 16.27 -14.78 -18.99
CA SER A 233 15.75 -15.91 -19.77
C SER A 233 15.96 -17.28 -19.13
N GLN A 234 16.84 -17.39 -18.12
CA GLN A 234 17.21 -18.65 -17.44
C GLN A 234 16.75 -18.75 -15.98
N THR A 235 16.31 -17.66 -15.34
CA THR A 235 15.78 -17.66 -13.97
C THR A 235 14.34 -18.14 -14.00
N HIS A 236 14.19 -19.46 -13.88
CA HIS A 236 13.02 -20.23 -13.49
C HIS A 236 11.67 -19.79 -14.08
N LEU A 237 11.16 -20.58 -15.03
CA LEU A 237 9.79 -20.48 -15.53
C LEU A 237 8.81 -20.40 -14.36
N ILE A 238 7.89 -19.43 -14.41
CA ILE A 238 6.76 -19.34 -13.47
C ILE A 238 6.04 -20.70 -13.46
N ASP A 239 5.73 -21.19 -12.27
CA ASP A 239 5.14 -22.51 -12.06
C ASP A 239 3.90 -22.68 -12.93
N SER A 240 3.91 -23.73 -13.76
CA SER A 240 2.85 -23.99 -14.73
C SER A 240 1.47 -24.24 -14.09
N SER A 241 1.42 -24.62 -12.80
CA SER A 241 0.19 -24.79 -12.03
C SER A 241 -0.67 -23.53 -12.00
N LEU A 242 -0.05 -22.35 -12.09
CA LEU A 242 -0.75 -21.05 -12.08
C LEU A 242 -1.60 -20.81 -13.32
N ARG A 243 -1.41 -21.58 -14.40
CA ARG A 243 -2.24 -21.49 -15.61
C ARG A 243 -3.72 -21.81 -15.35
N PHE A 244 -4.05 -22.42 -14.21
CA PHE A 244 -5.44 -22.63 -13.79
C PHE A 244 -6.20 -21.30 -13.58
N ASN A 245 -5.49 -20.19 -13.33
CA ASN A 245 -6.07 -18.86 -13.17
C ASN A 245 -5.16 -17.80 -13.82
N VAL A 246 -5.58 -17.32 -14.99
CA VAL A 246 -4.82 -16.37 -15.81
C VAL A 246 -4.53 -15.06 -15.06
N LYS A 247 -5.43 -14.59 -14.19
CA LYS A 247 -5.19 -13.36 -13.42
C LYS A 247 -4.08 -13.55 -12.39
N LEU A 248 -4.02 -14.71 -11.71
CA LEU A 248 -2.95 -15.03 -10.76
C LEU A 248 -1.60 -15.18 -11.44
N PHE A 249 -1.58 -15.82 -12.61
CA PHE A 249 -0.38 -15.91 -13.45
C PHE A 249 0.11 -14.50 -13.86
N ALA A 250 -0.79 -13.64 -14.33
CA ALA A 250 -0.47 -12.27 -14.70
C ALA A 250 0.08 -11.46 -13.52
N ILE A 251 -0.48 -11.60 -12.30
CA ILE A 251 0.05 -10.93 -11.10
C ILE A 251 1.52 -11.29 -10.86
N LEU A 252 1.89 -12.56 -10.98
CA LEU A 252 3.27 -13.00 -10.78
C LEU A 252 4.21 -12.50 -11.88
N GLU A 253 3.75 -12.45 -13.14
CA GLU A 253 4.51 -11.79 -14.20
C GLU A 253 4.76 -10.32 -13.88
N ARG A 254 3.76 -9.62 -13.35
CA ARG A 254 3.91 -8.23 -12.91
C ARG A 254 4.92 -8.08 -11.78
N PHE A 255 4.92 -8.97 -10.78
CA PHE A 255 5.92 -8.95 -9.68
C PHE A 255 7.33 -9.07 -10.22
N ARG A 256 7.55 -10.00 -11.17
CA ARG A 256 8.84 -10.18 -11.84
C ARG A 256 9.26 -8.93 -12.60
N ASP A 257 8.37 -8.35 -13.38
CA ASP A 257 8.67 -7.15 -14.18
C ASP A 257 9.04 -5.97 -13.27
N VAL A 258 8.27 -5.76 -12.18
CA VAL A 258 8.60 -4.73 -11.17
C VAL A 258 9.98 -4.99 -10.58
N ALA A 259 10.23 -6.19 -10.07
CA ALA A 259 11.51 -6.51 -9.42
C ALA A 259 12.71 -6.36 -10.37
N PHE A 260 12.54 -6.73 -11.64
CA PHE A 260 13.57 -6.60 -12.66
C PHE A 260 13.91 -5.15 -12.96
N ILE A 261 12.89 -4.35 -13.28
CA ILE A 261 13.08 -2.93 -13.61
C ILE A 261 13.57 -2.15 -12.39
N ASP A 262 13.04 -2.44 -11.20
CA ASP A 262 13.51 -1.88 -9.93
C ASP A 262 14.98 -2.21 -9.69
N GLY A 263 15.36 -3.48 -9.85
CA GLY A 263 16.74 -3.94 -9.69
C GLY A 263 17.71 -3.31 -10.70
N ALA A 264 17.29 -3.14 -11.95
CA ALA A 264 18.08 -2.44 -12.97
C ALA A 264 18.24 -0.95 -12.62
N ALA A 265 17.17 -0.31 -12.14
CA ALA A 265 17.20 1.09 -11.72
C ALA A 265 18.11 1.34 -10.52
N LYS A 266 18.20 0.40 -9.55
CA LYS A 266 19.13 0.49 -8.40
C LYS A 266 20.60 0.52 -8.81
N LYS A 267 20.96 -0.26 -9.82
CA LYS A 267 22.35 -0.42 -10.26
C LYS A 267 22.81 0.72 -11.17
N SER A 268 21.90 1.55 -11.63
CA SER A 268 22.17 2.64 -12.57
C SER A 268 22.74 3.86 -11.84
N ALA A 269 23.86 4.38 -12.34
CA ALA A 269 24.39 5.68 -11.91
C ALA A 269 23.68 6.79 -12.71
N TRP A 270 22.60 7.33 -12.13
CA TRP A 270 21.86 8.42 -12.75
C TRP A 270 22.70 9.70 -12.78
N THR A 271 22.74 10.34 -13.94
CA THR A 271 23.40 11.63 -14.20
C THR A 271 22.35 12.62 -14.68
N ASP A 272 22.68 13.92 -14.70
CA ASP A 272 21.74 14.92 -15.23
C ASP A 272 21.37 14.68 -16.70
N GLU A 273 22.22 13.96 -17.46
CA GLU A 273 22.02 13.63 -18.87
C GLU A 273 20.99 12.51 -19.11
N ASN A 274 20.73 11.65 -18.12
CA ASN A 274 19.77 10.53 -18.25
C ASN A 274 18.55 10.68 -17.31
N ARG A 275 18.32 11.89 -16.81
CA ARG A 275 17.23 12.22 -15.88
C ARG A 275 15.83 11.95 -16.45
N ASP A 276 15.62 12.19 -17.74
CA ASP A 276 14.32 11.95 -18.37
C ASP A 276 13.99 10.44 -18.41
N VAL A 277 15.01 9.60 -18.62
CA VAL A 277 14.90 8.13 -18.58
C VAL A 277 14.63 7.65 -17.15
N GLU A 278 15.32 8.23 -16.17
CA GLU A 278 15.07 7.97 -14.75
C GLU A 278 13.60 8.27 -14.39
N HIS A 279 13.09 9.43 -14.82
CA HIS A 279 11.72 9.85 -14.57
C HIS A 279 10.70 8.94 -15.28
N GLU A 280 10.98 8.52 -16.51
CA GLU A 280 10.13 7.58 -17.26
C GLU A 280 10.02 6.21 -16.56
N ILE A 281 11.15 5.62 -16.16
CA ILE A 281 11.20 4.32 -15.45
C ILE A 281 10.47 4.40 -14.12
N LYS A 282 10.70 5.46 -13.35
CA LYS A 282 10.03 5.74 -12.09
C LYS A 282 8.52 5.83 -12.23
N ARG A 283 8.07 6.59 -13.24
CA ARG A 283 6.66 6.77 -13.53
C ARG A 283 6.01 5.44 -13.90
N TRP A 284 6.65 4.66 -14.78
CA TRP A 284 6.18 3.32 -15.16
C TRP A 284 6.06 2.40 -13.94
N LEU A 285 7.12 2.28 -13.12
CA LEU A 285 7.12 1.48 -11.90
C LEU A 285 5.97 1.85 -10.98
N HIS A 286 5.70 3.15 -10.82
CA HIS A 286 4.64 3.61 -9.94
C HIS A 286 3.25 3.21 -10.44
N PHE A 287 2.90 3.50 -11.70
CA PHE A 287 1.60 3.09 -12.24
C PHE A 287 1.43 1.57 -12.21
N TYR A 288 2.48 0.85 -12.60
CA TYR A 288 2.44 -0.61 -12.65
C TYR A 288 2.25 -1.23 -11.26
N ARG A 289 2.86 -0.66 -10.21
CA ARG A 289 2.63 -1.07 -8.80
C ARG A 289 1.21 -0.80 -8.32
N VAL A 290 0.64 0.36 -8.66
CA VAL A 290 -0.75 0.71 -8.33
C VAL A 290 -1.71 -0.29 -8.97
N GLU A 291 -1.60 -0.52 -10.28
CA GLU A 291 -2.45 -1.47 -11.00
C GLU A 291 -2.28 -2.91 -10.52
N THR A 292 -1.04 -3.34 -10.23
CA THR A 292 -0.79 -4.66 -9.62
C THR A 292 -1.51 -4.79 -8.28
N SER A 293 -1.50 -3.74 -7.46
CA SER A 293 -2.14 -3.73 -6.15
C SER A 293 -3.67 -3.74 -6.22
N LYS A 294 -4.27 -3.07 -7.24
CA LYS A 294 -5.70 -3.19 -7.55
C LYS A 294 -6.06 -4.62 -7.93
N LEU A 295 -5.31 -5.19 -8.88
CA LEU A 295 -5.54 -6.55 -9.38
C LEU A 295 -5.46 -7.58 -8.24
N LEU A 296 -4.43 -7.50 -7.39
CA LEU A 296 -4.31 -8.33 -6.17
C LEU A 296 -5.55 -8.26 -5.28
N ASN A 297 -6.01 -7.04 -4.99
CA ASN A 297 -7.17 -6.84 -4.12
C ASN A 297 -8.46 -7.38 -4.76
N ASN A 298 -8.73 -6.99 -6.00
CA ASN A 298 -9.97 -7.29 -6.68
C ASN A 298 -10.10 -8.78 -7.00
N VAL A 299 -9.02 -9.46 -7.39
CA VAL A 299 -9.03 -10.92 -7.56
C VAL A 299 -9.40 -11.61 -6.24
N ALA A 300 -8.80 -11.19 -5.13
CA ALA A 300 -9.15 -11.73 -3.82
C ALA A 300 -10.63 -11.48 -3.46
N VAL A 301 -11.16 -10.29 -3.77
CA VAL A 301 -12.56 -9.95 -3.52
C VAL A 301 -13.51 -10.75 -4.41
N ASP A 302 -13.23 -10.86 -5.71
CA ASP A 302 -14.00 -11.64 -6.68
C ASP A 302 -14.19 -13.09 -6.20
N HIS A 303 -13.11 -13.74 -5.77
CA HIS A 303 -13.20 -15.11 -5.27
C HIS A 303 -13.85 -15.19 -3.87
N THR A 304 -13.68 -14.18 -3.00
CA THR A 304 -14.38 -14.13 -1.70
C THR A 304 -15.89 -14.02 -1.90
N GLU A 305 -16.34 -13.16 -2.81
CA GLU A 305 -17.76 -12.99 -3.14
C GLU A 305 -18.34 -14.25 -3.79
N ALA A 306 -17.58 -14.90 -4.69
CA ALA A 306 -18.00 -16.16 -5.27
C ALA A 306 -18.20 -17.26 -4.20
N LEU A 307 -17.28 -17.38 -3.23
CA LEU A 307 -17.41 -18.30 -2.09
C LEU A 307 -18.57 -17.98 -1.17
N SER A 308 -19.00 -16.71 -1.13
CA SER A 308 -20.14 -16.27 -0.35
C SER A 308 -21.47 -16.42 -1.10
N SER A 309 -21.43 -16.81 -2.38
CA SER A 309 -22.62 -17.01 -3.21
C SER A 309 -23.35 -18.28 -2.82
N GLN A 310 -24.67 -18.18 -2.60
CA GLN A 310 -25.54 -19.31 -2.29
C GLN A 310 -25.64 -20.34 -3.43
N ASN A 311 -25.26 -19.95 -4.65
CA ASN A 311 -25.40 -20.77 -5.86
C ASN A 311 -24.07 -21.37 -6.34
N LEU A 312 -23.00 -21.31 -5.53
CA LEU A 312 -21.71 -21.89 -5.92
C LEU A 312 -21.79 -23.42 -5.88
N GLY A 313 -21.61 -24.06 -7.04
CA GLY A 313 -21.51 -25.52 -7.12
C GLY A 313 -20.35 -26.03 -6.27
N SER A 314 -20.53 -27.15 -5.58
CA SER A 314 -19.52 -27.75 -4.68
C SER A 314 -18.18 -28.02 -5.38
N GLU A 315 -18.23 -28.33 -6.66
CA GLU A 315 -17.06 -28.55 -7.53
C GLU A 315 -16.19 -27.29 -7.75
N PHE A 316 -16.76 -26.09 -7.58
CA PHE A 316 -16.06 -24.82 -7.76
C PHE A 316 -15.53 -24.22 -6.45
N VAL A 317 -15.97 -24.73 -5.29
CA VAL A 317 -15.53 -24.23 -3.97
C VAL A 317 -14.02 -24.29 -3.83
N GLY A 318 -13.41 -25.44 -4.15
CA GLY A 318 -11.95 -25.60 -4.11
C GLY A 318 -11.21 -24.64 -5.05
N TYR A 319 -11.74 -24.43 -6.26
CA TYR A 319 -11.16 -23.48 -7.22
C TYR A 319 -11.15 -22.04 -6.70
N HIS A 320 -12.29 -21.55 -6.21
CA HIS A 320 -12.39 -20.18 -5.70
C HIS A 320 -11.62 -20.01 -4.39
N ALA A 321 -11.64 -21.01 -3.50
CA ALA A 321 -10.89 -20.96 -2.25
C ALA A 321 -9.38 -20.91 -2.51
N LEU A 322 -8.86 -21.75 -3.42
CA LEU A 322 -7.45 -21.75 -3.79
C LEU A 322 -7.04 -20.45 -4.49
N SER A 323 -7.88 -19.97 -5.41
CA SER A 323 -7.60 -18.71 -6.10
C SER A 323 -7.61 -17.51 -5.14
N CYS A 324 -8.55 -17.49 -4.20
CA CYS A 324 -8.62 -16.47 -3.14
C CYS A 324 -7.38 -16.52 -2.23
N ALA A 325 -7.03 -17.71 -1.75
CA ALA A 325 -5.87 -17.91 -0.90
C ALA A 325 -4.57 -17.51 -1.61
N MET A 326 -4.41 -17.86 -2.89
CA MET A 326 -3.26 -17.47 -3.70
C MET A 326 -3.19 -15.95 -3.90
N ALA A 327 -4.31 -15.29 -4.23
CA ALA A 327 -4.35 -13.83 -4.37
C ALA A 327 -3.96 -13.12 -3.08
N LEU A 328 -4.46 -13.62 -1.94
CA LEU A 328 -4.16 -13.07 -0.62
C LEU A 328 -2.73 -13.38 -0.16
N ALA A 329 -2.19 -14.55 -0.49
CA ALA A 329 -0.78 -14.88 -0.27
C ALA A 329 0.13 -13.95 -1.09
N LEU A 330 -0.15 -13.76 -2.38
CA LEU A 330 0.58 -12.80 -3.23
C LEU A 330 0.47 -11.38 -2.67
N ARG A 331 -0.69 -10.98 -2.14
CA ARG A 331 -0.88 -9.68 -1.48
C ARG A 331 -0.04 -9.59 -0.19
N CYS A 332 -0.01 -10.63 0.63
CA CYS A 332 0.84 -10.70 1.82
C CYS A 332 2.32 -10.58 1.44
N GLN A 333 2.77 -11.31 0.41
CA GLN A 333 4.10 -11.16 -0.14
C GLN A 333 4.35 -9.71 -0.56
N TRP A 334 3.46 -9.11 -1.36
CA TRP A 334 3.55 -7.71 -1.81
C TRP A 334 3.70 -6.69 -0.67
N LEU A 335 2.95 -6.89 0.41
CA LEU A 335 3.03 -6.08 1.62
C LEU A 335 4.39 -6.27 2.33
N LEU A 336 4.95 -7.48 2.35
CA LEU A 336 6.30 -7.72 2.89
C LEU A 336 7.38 -7.02 2.06
N ILE A 337 7.29 -7.11 0.72
CA ILE A 337 8.22 -6.40 -0.19
C ILE A 337 8.25 -4.90 0.15
N SER A 338 7.06 -4.32 0.32
CA SER A 338 6.86 -2.89 0.53
C SER A 338 7.30 -2.40 1.92
N HIS A 339 7.34 -3.29 2.93
CA HIS A 339 7.68 -2.95 4.31
C HIS A 339 9.19 -3.07 4.60
N ILE A 340 9.88 -4.04 4.00
CA ILE A 340 11.32 -4.31 4.24
C ILE A 340 12.22 -3.10 3.86
N THR A 341 11.64 -2.05 3.29
CA THR A 341 12.32 -0.91 2.66
C THR A 341 11.93 0.46 3.22
N SER A 342 10.99 0.57 4.18
CA SER A 342 10.48 1.88 4.65
C SER A 342 10.23 1.95 6.17
N VAL A 343 10.64 3.06 6.82
CA VAL A 343 10.92 3.12 8.27
C VAL A 343 10.07 4.16 9.04
N ALA A 344 9.06 4.78 8.43
CA ALA A 344 8.25 5.75 9.17
C ALA A 344 7.17 5.05 10.03
N GLN A 345 7.18 5.29 11.34
CA GLN A 345 6.27 4.68 12.34
C GLN A 345 4.78 4.75 11.98
N ILE A 346 4.39 5.77 11.22
CA ILE A 346 3.02 5.99 10.74
C ILE A 346 2.65 5.09 9.56
N GLN A 347 3.61 4.81 8.68
CA GLN A 347 3.41 3.90 7.57
C GLN A 347 3.21 2.47 8.07
N LEU A 348 3.82 2.15 9.22
CA LEU A 348 3.62 0.88 9.93
C LEU A 348 2.18 0.69 10.41
N GLY A 349 1.52 1.74 10.92
CA GLY A 349 0.12 1.65 11.35
C GLY A 349 -0.84 1.31 10.20
N TYR A 350 -0.68 1.98 9.06
CA TYR A 350 -1.46 1.66 7.85
C TYR A 350 -1.20 0.27 7.34
N TRP A 351 0.08 -0.08 7.26
CA TRP A 351 0.50 -1.41 6.87
C TRP A 351 -0.12 -2.46 7.79
N ASP A 352 -0.12 -2.26 9.11
CA ASP A 352 -0.68 -3.23 10.06
C ASP A 352 -2.19 -3.40 9.90
N LEU A 353 -2.95 -2.31 9.67
CA LEU A 353 -4.39 -2.42 9.36
C LEU A 353 -4.65 -3.30 8.12
N ASN A 354 -3.89 -3.08 7.04
CA ASN A 354 -3.99 -3.90 5.84
C ASN A 354 -3.51 -5.34 6.05
N ALA A 355 -2.44 -5.52 6.82
CA ALA A 355 -1.86 -6.80 7.13
C ALA A 355 -2.85 -7.66 7.94
N ASN A 356 -3.47 -7.09 8.97
CA ASN A 356 -4.51 -7.73 9.78
C ASN A 356 -5.67 -8.23 8.91
N VAL A 357 -6.21 -7.36 8.05
CA VAL A 357 -7.36 -7.72 7.21
C VAL A 357 -6.96 -8.77 6.17
N SER A 358 -5.79 -8.63 5.54
CA SER A 358 -5.30 -9.58 4.55
C SER A 358 -5.06 -10.96 5.16
N GLN A 359 -4.43 -11.04 6.34
CA GLN A 359 -4.24 -12.30 7.07
C GLN A 359 -5.57 -12.94 7.44
N ARG A 360 -6.52 -12.17 7.98
CA ARG A 360 -7.83 -12.74 8.39
C ARG A 360 -8.56 -13.36 7.19
N ARG A 361 -8.56 -12.68 6.05
CA ARG A 361 -9.16 -13.18 4.81
C ARG A 361 -8.41 -14.41 4.29
N LEU A 362 -7.08 -14.41 4.39
CA LEU A 362 -6.23 -15.53 3.97
C LEU A 362 -6.53 -16.77 4.82
N LEU A 363 -6.55 -16.61 6.14
CA LEU A 363 -6.86 -17.68 7.08
C LEU A 363 -8.26 -18.26 6.85
N ASN A 364 -9.26 -17.42 6.56
CA ASN A 364 -10.59 -17.91 6.19
C ASN A 364 -10.55 -18.77 4.92
N SER A 365 -9.79 -18.36 3.92
CA SER A 365 -9.63 -19.12 2.66
C SER A 365 -8.89 -20.44 2.89
N ILE A 366 -7.84 -20.43 3.73
CA ILE A 366 -7.11 -21.62 4.17
C ILE A 366 -8.05 -22.62 4.86
N LYS A 367 -8.90 -22.16 5.78
CA LYS A 367 -9.86 -23.03 6.49
C LYS A 367 -10.89 -23.68 5.56
N ILE A 368 -11.31 -22.99 4.50
CA ILE A 368 -12.19 -23.56 3.47
C ILE A 368 -11.44 -24.64 2.68
N LEU A 369 -10.18 -24.40 2.33
CA LEU A 369 -9.33 -25.34 1.59
C LEU A 369 -8.95 -26.58 2.39
N GLU A 370 -8.73 -26.46 3.70
CA GLU A 370 -8.48 -27.61 4.58
C GLU A 370 -9.62 -28.65 4.52
N ASN A 371 -10.82 -28.22 4.12
CA ASN A 371 -11.99 -29.08 3.94
C ASN A 371 -12.29 -29.42 2.47
N SER A 372 -11.44 -29.00 1.53
CA SER A 372 -11.63 -29.17 0.08
C SER A 372 -10.52 -30.05 -0.51
N PRO A 373 -10.81 -30.86 -1.55
CA PRO A 373 -9.78 -31.64 -2.21
C PRO A 373 -8.81 -30.74 -3.00
N ILE A 374 -7.50 -30.95 -2.80
CA ILE A 374 -6.43 -30.33 -3.59
C ILE A 374 -5.92 -31.36 -4.59
N THR A 375 -5.92 -31.01 -5.88
CA THR A 375 -5.43 -31.90 -6.93
C THR A 375 -3.90 -31.86 -7.03
N LEU A 376 -3.29 -32.89 -7.63
CA LEU A 376 -1.83 -32.98 -7.80
C LEU A 376 -1.24 -31.72 -8.49
N GLY A 377 -1.97 -31.14 -9.45
CA GLY A 377 -1.56 -29.91 -10.16
C GLY A 377 -1.65 -28.63 -9.32
N GLN A 378 -2.18 -28.68 -8.10
CA GLN A 378 -2.41 -27.53 -7.22
C GLN A 378 -1.54 -27.53 -5.96
N GLU A 379 -0.82 -28.62 -5.68
CA GLU A 379 -0.07 -28.80 -4.45
C GLU A 379 1.05 -27.76 -4.27
N ASN A 380 1.69 -27.35 -5.36
CA ASN A 380 2.72 -26.31 -5.33
C ASN A 380 2.14 -24.95 -4.89
N MET A 381 0.95 -24.60 -5.39
CA MET A 381 0.27 -23.36 -5.01
C MET A 381 -0.17 -23.41 -3.56
N TRP A 382 -0.71 -24.54 -3.13
CA TRP A 382 -1.13 -24.72 -1.75
C TRP A 382 0.04 -24.61 -0.77
N PHE A 383 1.15 -25.27 -1.10
CA PHE A 383 2.37 -25.17 -0.31
C PHE A 383 2.89 -23.73 -0.24
N TYR A 384 2.93 -23.03 -1.37
CA TYR A 384 3.29 -21.61 -1.42
C TYR A 384 2.38 -20.74 -0.54
N VAL A 385 1.06 -20.95 -0.59
CA VAL A 385 0.08 -20.24 0.24
C VAL A 385 0.40 -20.41 1.72
N LEU A 386 0.63 -21.66 2.17
CA LEU A 386 0.96 -21.95 3.56
C LEU A 386 2.31 -21.34 3.97
N PHE A 387 3.33 -21.45 3.11
CA PHE A 387 4.64 -20.87 3.37
C PHE A 387 4.56 -19.34 3.55
N ILE A 388 3.90 -18.63 2.63
CA ILE A 388 3.73 -17.18 2.72
C ILE A 388 2.88 -16.79 3.91
N HIS A 389 1.83 -17.55 4.24
CA HIS A 389 1.03 -17.30 5.44
C HIS A 389 1.91 -17.37 6.70
N THR A 390 2.70 -18.42 6.86
CA THR A 390 3.60 -18.58 8.02
C THR A 390 4.64 -17.46 8.07
N LEU A 391 5.27 -17.12 6.94
CA LEU A 391 6.22 -16.00 6.85
C LEU A 391 5.58 -14.67 7.22
N PHE A 392 4.36 -14.44 6.76
CA PHE A 392 3.63 -13.21 7.03
C PHE A 392 3.28 -13.10 8.52
N VAL A 393 2.77 -14.16 9.15
CA VAL A 393 2.45 -14.19 10.59
C VAL A 393 3.71 -13.93 11.43
N GLN A 394 4.82 -14.59 11.09
CA GLN A 394 6.10 -14.38 11.77
C GLN A 394 6.61 -12.95 11.64
N TYR A 395 6.51 -12.37 10.43
CA TYR A 395 6.88 -10.99 10.20
C TYR A 395 5.99 -10.02 10.98
N ARG A 396 4.68 -10.27 11.05
CA ARG A 396 3.75 -9.48 11.86
C ARG A 396 4.06 -9.57 13.34
N LYS A 397 4.43 -10.74 13.86
CA LYS A 397 4.91 -10.89 15.25
C LYS A 397 6.16 -10.03 15.48
N HIS A 398 7.12 -10.06 14.55
CA HIS A 398 8.33 -9.23 14.61
C HIS A 398 8.00 -7.74 14.59
N VAL A 399 7.18 -7.27 13.64
CA VAL A 399 6.74 -5.86 13.57
C VAL A 399 5.97 -5.48 14.83
N GLY A 400 5.07 -6.34 15.31
CA GLY A 400 4.36 -6.15 16.57
C GLY A 400 5.30 -6.00 17.76
N SER A 401 6.44 -6.71 17.78
CA SER A 401 7.48 -6.58 18.80
C SER A 401 8.30 -5.28 18.69
N LEU A 402 8.42 -4.71 17.49
CA LEU A 402 9.09 -3.43 17.25
C LEU A 402 8.16 -2.23 17.50
N VAL A 403 6.86 -2.43 17.26
CA VAL A 403 5.82 -1.40 17.38
C VAL A 403 5.22 -1.36 18.80
N VAL A 404 5.65 -2.23 19.73
CA VAL A 404 4.98 -2.44 21.04
C VAL A 404 4.66 -1.14 21.74
N VAL A 405 3.37 -0.87 21.71
CA VAL A 405 2.63 -0.33 22.81
C VAL A 405 1.35 -1.16 22.90
N LYS A 406 1.38 -2.17 23.79
CA LYS A 406 0.25 -3.07 24.09
C LYS A 406 -1.04 -2.29 24.34
N GLU A 407 -2.11 -2.60 23.61
CA GLU A 407 -3.46 -2.42 24.12
C GLU A 407 -3.60 -3.31 25.36
N GLU A 408 -3.96 -2.73 26.51
CA GLU A 408 -4.50 -3.53 27.61
C GLU A 408 -5.92 -3.97 27.22
N GLY A 409 -5.95 -5.08 26.49
CA GLY A 409 -7.14 -5.71 25.93
C GLY A 409 -6.86 -7.16 25.54
N GLY A 410 -6.13 -7.88 26.39
CA GLY A 410 -5.82 -9.31 26.25
C GLY A 410 -4.63 -9.60 25.32
N PRO A 411 -3.83 -10.65 25.59
CA PRO A 411 -2.90 -11.16 24.60
C PRO A 411 -3.73 -11.65 23.42
N ARG A 412 -3.72 -10.96 22.27
CA ARG A 412 -3.92 -11.67 21.02
C ARG A 412 -2.82 -12.72 20.98
N ASP A 413 -3.23 -13.97 20.95
CA ASP A 413 -2.38 -15.15 21.10
C ASP A 413 -1.52 -15.33 19.84
N SER A 414 -0.69 -14.34 19.49
CA SER A 414 0.14 -14.30 18.28
C SER A 414 1.12 -15.47 18.23
N ASP A 415 1.48 -15.99 19.41
CA ASP A 415 2.27 -17.20 19.54
C ASP A 415 1.47 -18.44 19.14
N ASN A 416 0.18 -18.49 19.46
CA ASN A 416 -0.72 -19.55 19.03
C ASN A 416 -1.00 -19.47 17.51
N GLU A 417 -1.20 -18.27 16.95
CA GLU A 417 -1.36 -18.09 15.49
C GLU A 417 -0.12 -18.56 14.71
N LEU A 418 1.09 -18.21 15.17
CA LEU A 418 2.34 -18.65 14.57
C LEU A 418 2.52 -20.16 14.69
N THR A 419 2.28 -20.71 15.89
CA THR A 419 2.37 -22.15 16.15
C THR A 419 1.46 -22.91 15.21
N GLU A 420 0.20 -22.50 15.08
CA GLU A 420 -0.77 -23.13 14.20
C GLU A 420 -0.38 -23.02 12.72
N ALA A 421 0.18 -21.89 12.28
CA ALA A 421 0.69 -21.72 10.92
C ALA A 421 1.91 -22.63 10.63
N ILE A 422 2.83 -22.76 11.58
CA ILE A 422 3.97 -23.68 11.51
C ILE A 422 3.48 -25.14 11.44
N GLU A 423 2.53 -25.53 12.28
CA GLU A 423 1.98 -26.89 12.26
C GLU A 423 1.27 -27.20 10.94
N ARG A 424 0.52 -26.26 10.36
CA ARG A 424 -0.08 -26.42 9.02
C ARG A 424 0.98 -26.70 7.96
N LEU A 425 2.04 -25.89 7.95
CA LEU A 425 3.13 -26.03 6.99
C LEU A 425 3.88 -27.36 7.19
N ARG A 426 4.11 -27.79 8.44
CA ARG A 426 4.75 -29.07 8.77
C ARG A 426 3.89 -30.26 8.32
N ARG A 427 2.58 -30.22 8.58
CA ARG A 427 1.65 -31.26 8.10
C ARG A 427 1.68 -31.37 6.58
N GLU A 428 1.71 -30.25 5.88
CA GLU A 428 1.76 -30.25 4.41
C GLU A 428 3.11 -30.76 3.88
N LYS A 429 4.23 -30.34 4.48
CA LYS A 429 5.57 -30.90 4.19
C LYS A 429 5.56 -32.42 4.31
N HIS A 430 5.01 -32.94 5.41
CA HIS A 430 4.93 -34.37 5.68
C HIS A 430 4.01 -35.09 4.69
N ARG A 431 2.80 -34.57 4.45
CA ARG A 431 1.84 -35.11 3.47
C ARG A 431 2.47 -35.29 2.09
N ARG A 432 3.35 -34.36 1.70
CA ARG A 432 4.04 -34.35 0.41
C ARG A 432 5.36 -35.13 0.40
N GLY A 433 5.87 -35.57 1.56
CA GLY A 433 7.17 -36.21 1.66
C GLY A 433 8.33 -35.32 1.23
N LEU A 434 8.26 -34.00 1.49
CA LEU A 434 9.33 -33.07 1.12
C LEU A 434 10.55 -33.25 2.04
N HIS A 435 11.70 -33.56 1.43
CA HIS A 435 12.96 -33.82 2.12
C HIS A 435 13.89 -32.60 2.03
N GLY A 436 14.05 -31.93 3.16
CA GLY A 436 14.98 -30.81 3.32
C GLY A 436 14.58 -29.51 2.62
N VAL A 437 15.48 -28.52 2.76
CA VAL A 437 15.26 -27.15 2.29
C VAL A 437 15.31 -27.02 0.77
N THR A 438 16.08 -27.88 0.09
CA THR A 438 16.35 -27.75 -1.35
C THR A 438 15.09 -27.96 -2.18
N GLU A 439 14.29 -28.99 -1.87
CA GLU A 439 13.03 -29.27 -2.57
C GLU A 439 12.00 -28.15 -2.34
N THR A 440 11.92 -27.68 -1.10
CA THR A 440 11.10 -26.54 -0.70
C THR A 440 11.47 -25.29 -1.48
N LYS A 441 12.76 -24.95 -1.56
CA LYS A 441 13.25 -23.82 -2.36
C LYS A 441 12.91 -24.01 -3.83
N GLY A 442 13.01 -25.23 -4.36
CA GLY A 442 12.61 -25.55 -5.73
C GLY A 442 11.15 -25.19 -6.04
N ILE A 443 10.22 -25.53 -5.14
CA ILE A 443 8.80 -25.16 -5.27
C ILE A 443 8.63 -23.64 -5.24
N LEU A 444 9.23 -22.97 -4.26
CA LEU A 444 9.08 -21.52 -4.07
C LEU A 444 9.72 -20.71 -5.21
N LEU A 445 10.81 -21.20 -5.81
CA LEU A 445 11.41 -20.60 -7.01
C LEU A 445 10.44 -20.57 -8.19
N GLY A 446 9.53 -21.55 -8.30
CA GLY A 446 8.45 -21.56 -9.28
C GLY A 446 7.47 -20.39 -9.11
N PHE A 447 7.33 -19.83 -7.91
CA PHE A 447 6.46 -18.69 -7.61
C PHE A 447 7.22 -17.36 -7.51
N TRP A 448 8.41 -17.28 -8.14
CA TRP A 448 9.35 -16.16 -8.15
C TRP A 448 10.23 -16.03 -6.87
N PRO A 449 11.57 -16.02 -7.00
CA PRO A 449 12.48 -15.76 -5.88
C PRO A 449 12.31 -14.33 -5.36
N HIS A 450 12.15 -14.18 -4.05
CA HIS A 450 12.05 -12.87 -3.41
C HIS A 450 12.92 -12.77 -2.16
N ASN A 451 13.51 -11.59 -1.93
CA ASN A 451 14.39 -11.31 -0.78
C ASN A 451 13.71 -11.55 0.59
N CYS A 452 12.38 -11.61 0.65
CA CYS A 452 11.67 -11.94 1.89
C CYS A 452 11.93 -13.40 2.32
N TYR A 453 12.31 -14.27 1.39
CA TYR A 453 12.68 -15.66 1.68
C TYR A 453 14.04 -15.78 2.36
N ASP A 454 14.90 -14.78 2.22
CA ASP A 454 16.22 -14.73 2.85
C ASP A 454 16.26 -13.76 4.04
N HIS A 455 15.10 -13.20 4.42
CA HIS A 455 15.01 -12.30 5.57
C HIS A 455 15.23 -13.08 6.88
N PRO A 456 15.90 -12.53 7.91
CA PRO A 456 16.15 -13.24 9.18
C PRO A 456 14.89 -13.83 9.83
N CYS A 457 13.75 -13.14 9.71
CA CYS A 457 12.46 -13.66 10.18
C CYS A 457 12.02 -14.99 9.55
N SER A 458 12.60 -15.39 8.41
CA SER A 458 12.31 -16.68 7.77
C SER A 458 13.11 -17.85 8.35
N GLU A 459 14.16 -17.61 9.16
CA GLU A 459 15.04 -18.66 9.67
C GLU A 459 14.29 -19.76 10.44
N GLU A 460 13.38 -19.38 11.33
CA GLU A 460 12.56 -20.33 12.10
C GLU A 460 11.69 -21.21 11.17
N ILE A 461 11.20 -20.64 10.08
CA ILE A 461 10.40 -21.35 9.07
C ILE A 461 11.30 -22.31 8.28
N TRP A 462 12.50 -21.86 7.93
CA TRP A 462 13.48 -22.71 7.26
C TRP A 462 13.96 -23.86 8.14
N GLN A 463 14.10 -23.67 9.45
CA GLN A 463 14.43 -24.75 10.38
C GLN A 463 13.36 -25.84 10.34
N VAL A 464 12.08 -25.47 10.46
CA VAL A 464 10.94 -26.42 10.34
C VAL A 464 10.97 -27.19 9.01
N LEU A 465 11.38 -26.53 7.93
CA LEU A 465 11.50 -27.14 6.60
C LEU A 465 12.82 -27.92 6.42
N SER A 466 13.85 -27.65 7.21
CA SER A 466 15.14 -28.35 7.23
C SER A 466 15.09 -29.64 8.01
N ASP A 467 14.33 -29.67 9.11
CA ASP A 467 14.30 -30.80 10.03
C ASP A 467 13.90 -32.08 9.26
N GLU A 468 14.87 -32.98 9.14
CA GLU A 468 14.60 -34.37 8.81
C GLU A 468 13.89 -34.96 10.03
N MET A 469 12.71 -35.54 9.80
CA MET A 469 12.07 -36.29 10.87
C MET A 469 12.80 -37.62 11.00
N ASP A 470 13.31 -37.89 12.21
CA ASP A 470 13.77 -39.20 12.68
C ASP A 470 12.68 -40.29 12.56
#